data_AF-A0A1N7TAK4-F1
#
_entry.id   AF-A0A1N7TAK4-F1
#
_cell.length_a   1.000
_cell.length_b   1.000
_cell.length_c   1.000
_cell.angle_alpha   90.00
_cell.angle_beta   90.00
_cell.angle_gamma   90.00
#
_symmetry.space_group_name_H-M   'P 1'
#
loop_
_entity.id
_entity.type
_entity.pdbx_description
1 polymer ?
#
loop_
_entity_poly.entity_id
_entity_poly.type
_entity_poly.pdbx_seq_one_letter_code
_entity_poly.pdbx_strand_id
1 'polypeptide(L)'
;TSHAFQELMGGFSFHLSLARNDTIYIIGGHSVESNMRPPNLYRIKVDLPLGSPAVNCSVLSGGISVSSAIMTQTGDQEFVIVGGYHSDNQKRMVCNTINLEGNKIEI
;
A
#
# COMPACT_ATOMS: atom_id res chain seq x y z
N THR A 1 3.07 18.41 12.98
CA THR A 1 3.94 18.51 11.79
C THR A 1 3.22 17.86 10.63
N SER A 2 3.34 18.41 9.42
CA SER A 2 2.72 17.86 8.21
C SER A 2 3.80 17.57 7.19
N HIS A 3 3.68 16.47 6.45
CA HIS A 3 4.62 16.07 5.41
C HIS A 3 3.86 15.92 4.09
N ALA A 4 4.39 16.51 3.02
CA ALA A 4 3.83 16.40 1.67
C ALA A 4 4.85 15.68 0.77
N PHE A 5 4.37 14.76 -0.04
CA PHE A 5 5.20 13.88 -0.88
C PHE A 5 4.81 14.05 -2.34
N GLN A 6 5.80 14.21 -3.23
CA GLN A 6 5.57 14.28 -4.67
C GLN A 6 5.16 12.92 -5.25
N GLU A 7 5.34 11.84 -4.50
CA GLU A 7 4.91 10.50 -4.85
C GLU A 7 3.39 10.32 -4.65
N LEU A 8 2.77 11.16 -3.80
CA LEU A 8 1.36 11.09 -3.41
C LEU A 8 0.57 12.31 -3.91
N MET A 9 0.64 12.57 -5.22
CA MET A 9 0.06 13.78 -5.83
C MET A 9 -1.47 13.74 -5.99
N GLY A 10 -2.09 12.57 -5.82
CA GLY A 10 -3.54 12.39 -5.93
C GLY A 10 -4.11 11.73 -4.69
N GLY A 11 -5.32 12.15 -4.31
CA GLY A 11 -6.06 11.51 -3.22
C GLY A 11 -6.58 10.13 -3.64
N PHE A 12 -6.50 9.17 -2.72
CA PHE A 12 -7.10 7.85 -2.89
C PHE A 12 -7.59 7.30 -1.55
N SER A 13 -8.55 6.39 -1.61
CA SER A 13 -9.22 5.80 -0.45
C SER A 13 -9.38 4.29 -0.62
N PHE A 14 -9.78 3.60 0.45
CA PHE A 14 -10.00 2.14 0.46
C PHE A 14 -8.76 1.32 0.02
N HIS A 15 -7.56 1.84 0.27
CA HIS A 15 -6.30 1.12 0.06
C HIS A 15 -6.02 0.15 1.22
N LEU A 16 -5.10 -0.77 1.00
CA LEU A 16 -4.52 -1.58 2.08
C LEU A 16 -3.31 -0.86 2.66
N SER A 17 -3.08 -1.05 3.96
CA SER A 17 -1.91 -0.52 4.67
C SER A 17 -1.26 -1.65 5.47
N LEU A 18 0.04 -1.87 5.25
CA LEU A 18 0.86 -2.85 5.96
C LEU A 18 1.98 -2.13 6.70
N ALA A 19 2.02 -2.22 8.03
CA ALA A 19 3.09 -1.66 8.83
C ALA A 19 4.06 -2.77 9.26
N ARG A 20 5.37 -2.58 9.02
CA ARG A 20 6.44 -3.44 9.52
C ARG A 20 7.60 -2.55 9.97
N ASN A 21 7.97 -2.66 11.25
CA ASN A 21 9.02 -1.85 11.87
C ASN A 21 8.80 -0.34 11.70
N ASP A 22 9.70 0.33 10.99
CA ASP A 22 9.71 1.76 10.70
C ASP A 22 9.07 2.12 9.34
N THR A 23 8.48 1.12 8.68
CA THR A 23 8.04 1.21 7.29
C THR A 23 6.55 0.88 7.15
N ILE A 24 5.84 1.69 6.37
CA ILE A 24 4.44 1.51 6.00
C ILE A 24 4.37 1.30 4.49
N TYR A 25 3.75 0.22 4.06
CA TYR A 25 3.42 -0.04 2.66
C TYR A 25 1.95 0.28 2.42
N ILE A 26 1.68 1.05 1.36
CA ILE A 26 0.33 1.38 0.90
C ILE A 26 0.11 0.71 -0.44
N ILE A 27 -0.96 -0.07 -0.56
CA ILE A 27 -1.22 -0.94 -1.70
C ILE A 27 -2.61 -0.65 -2.29
N GLY A 28 -2.66 -0.41 -3.59
CA GLY A 28 -3.88 -0.16 -4.35
C GLY A 28 -4.61 1.12 -3.92
N GLY A 29 -5.94 1.02 -3.81
CA GLY A 29 -6.84 2.12 -3.53
C GLY A 29 -7.64 2.58 -4.76
N HIS A 30 -8.64 3.41 -4.50
CA HIS A 30 -9.47 4.05 -5.51
C HIS A 30 -9.32 5.56 -5.41
N SER A 31 -9.06 6.20 -6.55
CA SER A 31 -9.04 7.65 -6.70
C SER A 31 -10.41 8.11 -7.18
N VAL A 32 -11.09 8.91 -6.37
CA VAL A 32 -12.41 9.47 -6.72
C VAL A 32 -12.29 10.48 -7.87
N GLU A 33 -11.22 11.28 -7.88
CA GLU A 33 -10.99 12.31 -8.90
C GLU A 33 -10.87 11.72 -10.31
N SER A 34 -10.14 10.62 -10.45
CA SER A 34 -9.93 9.97 -11.75
C SER A 34 -10.88 8.79 -12.01
N ASN A 35 -11.66 8.40 -11.00
CA ASN A 35 -12.43 7.15 -10.95
C ASN A 35 -11.59 5.90 -11.33
N MET A 36 -10.31 5.87 -10.95
CA MET A 36 -9.41 4.76 -11.25
C MET A 36 -8.97 4.02 -10.00
N ARG A 37 -8.56 2.75 -10.18
CA ARG A 37 -7.85 1.93 -9.20
C ARG A 37 -6.41 1.70 -9.67
N PRO A 38 -5.52 2.70 -9.59
CA PRO A 38 -4.15 2.52 -10.02
C PRO A 38 -3.48 1.40 -9.20
N PRO A 39 -2.55 0.62 -9.79
CA PRO A 39 -1.80 -0.42 -9.10
C PRO A 39 -0.71 0.18 -8.20
N ASN A 40 -1.13 1.06 -7.28
CA ASN A 40 -0.24 1.79 -6.40
C ASN A 40 0.49 0.82 -5.47
N LEU A 41 1.79 1.04 -5.31
CA LEU A 41 2.59 0.44 -4.26
C LEU A 41 3.57 1.50 -3.76
N TYR A 42 3.27 2.06 -2.60
CA TYR A 42 4.11 3.06 -1.96
C TYR A 42 4.77 2.48 -0.72
N ARG A 43 6.00 2.89 -0.46
CA ARG A 43 6.71 2.64 0.79
C ARG A 43 7.01 3.96 1.45
N ILE A 44 6.48 4.14 2.66
CA ILE A 44 6.76 5.27 3.53
C ILE A 44 7.66 4.79 4.66
N LYS A 45 8.87 5.32 4.75
CA LYS A 45 9.80 5.05 5.84
C LYS A 45 9.83 6.22 6.82
N VAL A 46 9.78 5.94 8.11
CA VAL A 46 9.77 6.93 9.19
C VAL A 46 10.96 6.71 10.11
N ASP A 47 11.91 7.63 10.11
CA ASP A 47 13.04 7.66 11.04
C ASP A 47 12.79 8.72 12.13
N LEU A 48 13.20 8.44 13.38
CA LEU A 48 12.95 9.29 14.56
C LEU A 48 14.25 9.86 15.16
N PRO A 49 14.95 10.80 14.50
CA PRO A 49 16.11 11.46 15.08
C PRO A 49 15.67 12.47 16.17
N LEU A 50 16.64 12.97 16.95
CA LEU A 50 16.40 14.05 17.90
C LEU A 50 15.94 15.32 17.16
N GLY A 51 14.80 15.89 17.57
CA GLY A 51 14.23 17.10 16.99
C GLY A 51 12.92 16.85 16.25
N SER A 52 12.98 16.29 15.03
CA SER A 52 11.80 16.05 14.18
C SER A 52 11.86 14.73 13.42
N PRO A 53 10.72 14.04 13.19
CA PRO A 53 10.68 12.85 12.34
C PRO A 53 11.18 13.13 10.92
N ALA A 54 12.00 12.23 10.39
CA ALA A 54 12.33 12.20 8.97
C ALA A 54 11.43 11.17 8.29
N VAL A 55 10.70 11.58 7.26
CA VAL A 55 9.76 10.71 6.55
C VAL A 55 10.13 10.72 5.06
N ASN A 56 10.24 9.54 4.47
CA ASN A 56 10.55 9.37 3.06
C ASN A 56 9.48 8.51 2.38
N CYS A 57 8.97 8.95 1.23
CA CYS A 57 8.04 8.19 0.40
C CYS A 57 8.76 7.70 -0.86
N SER A 58 8.50 6.47 -1.27
CA SER A 58 9.05 5.91 -2.49
C SER A 58 7.99 5.08 -3.21
N VAL A 59 7.94 5.22 -4.54
CA VAL A 59 7.09 4.39 -5.40
C VAL A 59 7.83 3.10 -5.72
N LEU A 60 7.16 1.96 -5.55
CA LEU A 60 7.68 0.65 -5.90
C LEU A 60 6.92 0.10 -7.13
N SER A 61 7.57 -0.78 -7.88
CA SER A 61 6.93 -1.54 -8.96
C SER A 61 6.23 -2.80 -8.40
N GLY A 62 5.33 -3.40 -9.18
CA GLY A 62 4.66 -4.65 -8.80
C GLY A 62 3.43 -4.48 -7.91
N GLY A 63 2.86 -3.27 -7.83
CA GLY A 63 1.57 -3.07 -7.18
C GLY A 63 0.41 -3.75 -7.92
N ILE A 64 -0.73 -3.85 -7.24
CA ILE A 64 -1.94 -4.46 -7.78
C ILE A 64 -3.11 -3.48 -7.78
N SER A 65 -3.92 -3.53 -8.84
CA SER A 65 -5.15 -2.75 -8.95
C SER A 65 -6.25 -3.40 -8.12
N VAL A 66 -6.52 -2.83 -6.94
CA VAL A 66 -7.55 -3.30 -6.01
C VAL A 66 -8.00 -2.17 -5.08
N SER A 67 -9.27 -2.17 -4.69
CA SER A 67 -9.78 -1.36 -3.57
C SER A 67 -10.63 -2.21 -2.63
N SER A 68 -10.72 -1.81 -1.35
CA SER A 68 -11.55 -2.45 -0.32
C SER A 68 -11.26 -3.96 -0.14
N ALA A 69 -10.02 -4.38 -0.36
CA ALA A 69 -9.60 -5.75 -0.08
C ALA A 69 -9.36 -5.96 1.42
N ILE A 70 -9.26 -7.23 1.82
CA ILE A 70 -8.91 -7.63 3.18
C ILE A 70 -7.51 -8.23 3.12
N MET A 71 -6.65 -7.83 4.06
CA MET A 71 -5.31 -8.39 4.21
C MET A 71 -5.20 -9.04 5.59
N THR A 72 -4.62 -10.24 5.64
CA THR A 72 -4.40 -10.97 6.89
C THR A 72 -3.00 -11.57 6.89
N GLN A 73 -2.41 -11.69 8.08
CA GLN A 73 -1.09 -12.27 8.26
C GLN A 73 -1.20 -13.80 8.37
N THR A 74 -0.45 -14.53 7.55
CA THR A 74 -0.41 -16.00 7.56
C THR A 74 0.90 -16.56 8.11
N GLY A 75 1.97 -15.75 8.15
CA GLY A 75 3.26 -16.07 8.76
C GLY A 75 4.00 -14.81 9.24
N ASP A 76 5.19 -14.95 9.83
CA ASP A 76 5.93 -13.79 10.38
C ASP A 76 6.16 -12.67 9.36
N GLN A 77 6.45 -13.06 8.11
CA GLN A 77 6.75 -12.17 7.00
C GLN A 77 5.84 -12.41 5.79
N GLU A 78 4.74 -13.14 6.00
CA GLU A 78 3.83 -13.55 4.94
C GLU A 78 2.40 -13.08 5.25
N PHE A 79 1.76 -12.49 4.25
CA PHE A 79 0.38 -12.01 4.32
C PHE A 79 -0.40 -12.48 3.10
N VAL A 80 -1.71 -12.55 3.20
CA VAL A 80 -2.60 -12.83 2.08
C VAL A 80 -3.61 -11.71 1.91
N ILE A 81 -3.76 -11.25 0.67
CA ILE A 81 -4.79 -10.32 0.23
C ILE A 81 -5.94 -11.13 -0.38
N VAL A 82 -7.16 -10.91 0.11
CA VAL A 82 -8.37 -11.55 -0.38
C VAL A 82 -9.45 -10.51 -0.74
N GLY A 83 -10.20 -10.80 -1.80
CA GLY A 83 -11.37 -10.03 -2.21
C GLY A 83 -11.06 -8.60 -2.69
N GLY A 84 -12.03 -7.71 -2.48
CA GLY A 84 -12.01 -6.34 -2.98
C GLY A 84 -12.59 -6.20 -4.39
N TYR A 85 -12.32 -5.05 -5.02
CA TYR A 85 -12.82 -4.69 -6.34
C TYR A 85 -11.67 -4.42 -7.31
N HIS A 86 -11.76 -4.98 -8.51
CA HIS A 86 -10.85 -4.68 -9.62
C HIS A 86 -11.34 -3.46 -10.42
N SER A 87 -12.65 -3.35 -10.61
CA SER A 87 -13.34 -2.23 -11.25
C SER A 87 -14.68 -1.98 -10.55
N ASP A 88 -15.42 -0.96 -10.97
CA ASP A 88 -16.71 -0.60 -10.35
C ASP A 88 -17.78 -1.69 -10.47
N ASN A 89 -17.66 -2.56 -11.49
CA ASN A 89 -18.59 -3.64 -11.76
C ASN A 89 -17.99 -5.04 -11.57
N GLN A 90 -16.70 -5.14 -11.18
CA GLN A 90 -16.01 -6.42 -11.07
C GLN A 90 -15.33 -6.57 -9.70
N LYS A 91 -15.81 -7.54 -8.92
CA LYS A 91 -15.11 -8.01 -7.72
C LYS A 91 -13.81 -8.71 -8.11
N ARG A 92 -12.78 -8.56 -7.27
CA ARG A 92 -11.53 -9.30 -7.41
C ARG A 92 -11.71 -10.70 -6.82
N MET A 93 -11.60 -11.72 -7.68
CA MET A 93 -11.71 -13.13 -7.30
C MET A 93 -10.36 -13.83 -7.10
N VAL A 94 -9.26 -13.12 -7.37
CA VAL A 94 -7.88 -13.62 -7.20
C VAL A 94 -7.36 -13.22 -5.82
N CYS A 95 -6.68 -14.14 -5.15
CA CYS A 95 -5.94 -13.87 -3.92
C CYS A 95 -4.46 -13.69 -4.24
N ASN A 96 -3.76 -12.85 -3.46
CA ASN A 96 -2.32 -12.62 -3.59
C ASN A 96 -1.63 -12.91 -2.26
N THR A 97 -0.41 -13.43 -2.32
CA THR A 97 0.46 -13.54 -1.16
C THR A 97 1.45 -12.40 -1.18
N ILE A 98 1.62 -11.72 -0.05
CA ILE A 98 2.66 -10.73 0.15
C ILE A 98 3.79 -11.38 0.94
N ASN A 99 5.00 -11.33 0.41
CA ASN A 99 6.22 -11.68 1.15
C ASN A 99 7.01 -10.42 1.48
N LEU A 100 7.36 -10.26 2.76
CA LEU A 100 8.24 -9.21 3.25
C LEU A 100 9.61 -9.78 3.58
N GLU A 101 10.62 -9.51 2.76
CA GLU A 101 11.99 -9.93 3.03
C GLU A 101 12.88 -8.71 3.28
N GLY A 102 13.21 -8.48 4.55
CA GLY A 102 13.96 -7.30 4.97
C GLY A 102 13.22 -6.01 4.63
N ASN A 103 13.71 -5.26 3.64
CA ASN A 103 13.13 -3.99 3.16
C ASN A 103 12.36 -4.15 1.84
N LYS A 104 12.23 -5.37 1.32
CA LYS A 104 11.58 -5.68 0.05
C LYS A 104 10.18 -6.24 0.30
N ILE A 105 9.23 -5.80 -0.52
CA ILE A 105 7.87 -6.32 -0.57
C ILE A 105 7.63 -6.92 -1.97
N GLU A 106 7.05 -8.11 -2.02
CA GLU A 106 6.63 -8.79 -3.25
C GLU A 106 5.17 -9.25 -3.09
N ILE A 107 4.33 -9.06 -4.11
CA ILE A 107 2.87 -9.29 -4.13
C ILE A 107 2.49 -10.26 -5.26
#